data_AF-A0A7Y2HWV4-F1
#
_entry.id   AF-A0A7Y2HWV4-F1
#
_cell.length_a   1.000
_cell.length_b   1.000
_cell.length_c   1.000
_cell.angle_alpha   90.00
_cell.angle_beta   90.00
_cell.angle_gamma   90.00
#
_symmetry.space_group_name_H-M   'P 1'
#
loop_
_entity.id
_entity.type
_entity.pdbx_description
1 polymer ?
#
loop_
_entity_poly.entity_id
_entity_poly.type
_entity_poly.pdbx_seq_one_letter_code
_entity_poly.pdbx_strand_id
1 'polypeptide(L)'
;MPRLHVITMTDLADPPFPPADAHVSARTGAGLDTLRDRITACLRPQRVSVAADTVVLRPRHRDRLHAVRETVTHARELADADAGRPTLTHPELVASTLRRGLDELGEMIGRSTPDDVLAHIFSSFCVGK
;
A
#
# COMPACT_ATOMS: atom_id res chain seq x y z
N MET A 1 -6.29 14.83 -9.84
CA MET A 1 -4.91 15.16 -9.42
C MET A 1 -4.83 16.66 -9.20
N PRO A 2 -4.17 17.14 -8.12
CA PRO A 2 -3.94 18.57 -7.93
C PRO A 2 -3.09 19.13 -9.06
N ARG A 3 -3.41 20.35 -9.51
CA ARG A 3 -2.68 21.08 -10.56
C ARG A 3 -2.27 22.44 -10.01
N LEU A 4 -1.03 22.84 -10.27
CA LEU A 4 -0.49 24.16 -9.93
C LEU A 4 -0.07 24.87 -11.22
N HIS A 5 -0.51 26.10 -11.42
CA HIS A 5 -0.06 26.98 -12.48
C HIS A 5 1.13 27.79 -12.00
N VAL A 6 2.26 27.66 -12.68
CA VAL A 6 3.53 28.31 -12.30
C VAL A 6 4.04 29.13 -13.48
N ILE A 7 4.31 30.41 -13.23
CA ILE A 7 4.99 31.27 -14.19
C ILE A 7 6.49 31.17 -13.92
N THR A 8 7.26 30.82 -14.95
CA THR A 8 8.70 30.65 -14.87
C THR A 8 9.42 31.83 -15.52
N MET A 9 10.74 31.93 -15.29
CA MET A 9 11.61 32.96 -15.90
C MET A 9 11.19 34.39 -15.54
N THR A 10 10.72 34.60 -14.30
CA THR A 10 10.28 35.93 -13.82
C THR A 10 11.41 36.94 -13.69
N ASP A 11 12.66 36.50 -13.88
CA ASP A 11 13.85 37.33 -13.97
C ASP A 11 14.10 37.90 -15.38
N LEU A 12 13.27 37.57 -16.37
CA LEU A 12 13.36 38.08 -17.74
C LEU A 12 12.28 39.13 -18.08
N ALA A 13 11.32 39.39 -17.18
CA ALA A 13 10.23 40.32 -17.40
C ALA A 13 9.90 41.10 -16.13
N ASP A 14 9.51 42.36 -16.29
CA ASP A 14 9.08 43.21 -15.18
C ASP A 14 7.60 42.96 -14.80
N PRO A 15 7.23 43.10 -13.51
CA PRO A 15 5.85 42.95 -13.05
C PRO A 15 4.91 44.04 -13.63
N PRO A 16 3.57 43.81 -13.65
CA PRO A 16 2.86 42.70 -13.01
C PRO A 16 2.80 41.43 -13.86
N PHE A 17 2.95 40.27 -13.21
CA PHE A 17 2.75 38.97 -13.82
C PHE A 17 1.26 38.56 -13.79
N PRO A 18 0.80 37.71 -14.73
CA PRO A 18 -0.52 37.12 -14.66
C PRO A 18 -0.73 36.34 -13.35
N PRO A 19 -1.98 36.19 -12.88
CA PRO A 19 -2.29 35.43 -11.69
C PRO A 19 -1.87 33.95 -11.86
N ALA A 20 -1.16 33.42 -10.87
CA ALA A 20 -0.67 32.05 -10.83
C ALA A 20 -0.50 31.59 -9.38
N ASP A 21 -0.33 30.28 -9.17
CA ASP A 21 -0.09 29.71 -7.84
C ASP A 21 1.32 30.01 -7.32
N ALA A 22 2.27 30.22 -8.25
CA ALA A 22 3.62 30.69 -7.97
C ALA A 22 4.27 31.39 -9.18
N HIS A 23 5.12 32.38 -8.88
CA HIS A 23 6.01 33.05 -9.83
C HIS A 23 7.45 32.71 -9.46
N VAL A 24 8.20 32.10 -10.37
CA VAL A 24 9.53 31.57 -10.07
C VAL A 24 10.60 31.93 -11.09
N SER A 25 11.83 32.05 -10.60
CA SER A 25 13.03 32.03 -11.43
C SER A 25 13.93 30.89 -10.98
N ALA A 26 14.17 29.93 -11.87
CA ALA A 26 15.14 28.87 -11.63
C ALA A 26 16.58 29.41 -11.62
N ARG A 27 16.83 30.54 -12.29
CA ARG A 27 18.16 31.17 -12.40
C ARG A 27 18.54 31.90 -11.11
N THR A 28 17.62 32.67 -10.53
CA THR A 28 17.89 33.43 -9.30
C THR A 28 17.45 32.71 -8.03
N GLY A 29 16.64 31.67 -8.15
CA GLY A 29 16.03 30.95 -7.03
C GLY A 29 14.79 31.64 -6.46
N ALA A 30 14.41 32.82 -6.96
CA ALA A 30 13.25 33.56 -6.49
C ALA A 30 11.96 32.74 -6.64
N GLY A 31 11.13 32.71 -5.60
CA GLY A 31 9.83 32.05 -5.58
C GLY A 31 9.85 30.52 -5.48
N LEU A 32 11.02 29.88 -5.49
CA LEU A 32 11.12 28.42 -5.39
C LEU A 32 10.66 27.88 -4.03
N ASP A 33 10.90 28.60 -2.93
CA ASP A 33 10.41 28.20 -1.60
C ASP A 33 8.89 28.25 -1.52
N THR A 34 8.28 29.32 -2.02
CA THR A 34 6.83 29.43 -2.15
C THR A 34 6.24 28.28 -2.99
N LEU A 35 6.90 27.90 -4.09
CA LEU A 35 6.48 26.76 -4.90
C LEU A 35 6.58 25.44 -4.13
N ARG A 36 7.65 25.22 -3.35
CA ARG A 36 7.83 24.03 -2.50
C ARG A 36 6.72 23.93 -1.45
N ASP A 37 6.36 25.04 -0.82
CA ASP A 37 5.29 25.09 0.17
C ASP A 37 3.93 24.77 -0.46
N ARG A 38 3.65 25.30 -1.66
CA ARG A 38 2.42 25.02 -2.41
C ARG A 38 2.32 23.55 -2.83
N ILE A 39 3.41 22.97 -3.34
CA ILE A 39 3.47 21.54 -3.67
C ILE A 39 3.22 20.71 -2.41
N THR A 40 3.88 21.05 -1.29
CA THR A 40 3.70 20.35 -0.02
C THR A 40 2.27 20.43 0.47
N ALA A 41 1.62 21.59 0.37
CA ALA A 41 0.21 21.77 0.73
C ALA A 41 -0.73 20.94 -0.16
N CYS A 42 -0.45 20.83 -1.47
CA CYS A 42 -1.23 19.99 -2.39
C CYS A 42 -1.04 18.49 -2.15
N LEU A 43 0.14 18.08 -1.69
CA LEU A 43 0.49 16.68 -1.47
C LEU A 43 0.15 16.19 -0.06
N ARG A 44 0.01 17.08 0.92
CA ARG A 44 -0.49 16.72 2.25
C ARG A 44 -1.91 16.17 2.11
N PRO A 45 -2.14 14.88 2.39
CA PRO A 45 -3.49 14.36 2.43
C PRO A 45 -4.23 15.10 3.54
N GLN A 46 -5.43 15.64 3.27
CA GLN A 46 -6.30 16.24 4.30
C GLN A 46 -6.70 15.25 5.42
N ARG A 47 -6.22 13.99 5.39
CA ARG A 47 -6.59 12.92 6.33
C ARG A 47 -5.47 11.91 6.64
N VAL A 48 -4.21 12.29 6.58
CA VAL A 48 -3.15 11.44 7.17
C VAL A 48 -2.66 12.15 8.42
N SER A 49 -3.39 11.88 9.52
CA SER A 49 -2.79 11.87 10.83
C SER A 49 -1.51 11.05 10.69
N VAL A 50 -0.36 11.69 10.90
CA VAL A 50 0.91 11.00 11.08
C VAL A 50 0.82 10.34 12.47
N ALA A 51 -0.08 9.37 12.60
CA ALA A 51 0.06 8.33 13.59
C ALA A 51 1.22 7.47 13.09
N ALA A 52 2.20 7.29 13.96
CA ALA A 52 3.34 6.40 13.77
C ALA A 52 2.88 5.09 13.09
N ASP A 53 3.61 4.68 12.05
CA ASP A 53 3.36 3.54 11.14
C ASP A 53 2.90 3.89 9.72
N THR A 54 3.45 4.95 9.13
CA THR A 54 3.46 5.04 7.66
C THR A 54 4.42 3.98 7.12
N VAL A 55 3.95 2.74 6.98
CA VAL A 55 4.66 1.68 6.28
C VAL A 55 4.84 2.17 4.83
N VAL A 56 6.07 2.55 4.48
CA VAL A 56 6.43 2.95 3.12
C VAL A 56 6.44 1.69 2.26
N LEU A 57 5.26 1.29 1.79
CA LEU A 57 5.10 0.17 0.88
C LEU A 57 5.56 0.60 -0.51
N ARG A 58 6.63 -0.03 -1.01
CA ARG A 58 7.00 0.05 -2.43
C ARG A 58 5.85 -0.51 -3.28
N PRO A 59 5.61 -0.03 -4.52
CA PRO A 59 4.52 -0.52 -5.37
C PRO A 59 4.43 -2.06 -5.46
N ARG A 60 5.57 -2.74 -5.63
CA ARG A 60 5.67 -4.21 -5.62
C ARG A 60 5.19 -4.90 -4.33
N HIS A 61 5.37 -4.28 -3.16
CA HIS A 61 4.88 -4.83 -1.89
C HIS A 61 3.38 -4.65 -1.76
N ARG A 62 2.85 -3.52 -2.26
CA ARG A 62 1.41 -3.27 -2.28
C ARG A 62 0.69 -4.29 -3.15
N ASP A 63 1.22 -4.59 -4.34
CA ASP A 63 0.58 -5.52 -5.27
C ASP A 63 0.60 -6.96 -4.71
N ARG A 64 1.70 -7.37 -4.05
CA ARG A 64 1.77 -8.65 -3.32
C ARG A 64 0.81 -8.71 -2.12
N LEU A 65 0.72 -7.65 -1.31
CA LEU A 65 -0.26 -7.59 -0.21
C LEU A 65 -1.70 -7.69 -0.72
N HIS A 66 -1.98 -7.15 -1.91
CA HIS A 66 -3.29 -7.30 -2.54
C HIS A 66 -3.58 -8.76 -2.87
N ALA A 67 -2.63 -9.47 -3.50
CA ALA A 67 -2.76 -10.88 -3.85
C ALA A 67 -2.92 -11.78 -2.60
N VAL A 68 -2.19 -11.49 -1.53
CA VAL A 68 -2.35 -12.17 -0.22
C VAL A 68 -3.75 -11.95 0.32
N ARG A 69 -4.23 -10.70 0.33
CA ARG A 69 -5.58 -10.37 0.82
C ARG A 69 -6.66 -11.11 0.04
N GLU A 70 -6.58 -11.13 -1.28
CA GLU A 70 -7.53 -11.87 -2.13
C GLU A 70 -7.52 -13.35 -1.79
N THR A 71 -6.34 -13.95 -1.66
CA THR A 71 -6.18 -15.37 -1.37
C THR A 71 -6.75 -15.74 0.00
N VAL A 72 -6.46 -14.96 1.05
CA VAL A 72 -7.02 -15.18 2.39
C VAL A 72 -8.54 -14.96 2.42
N THR A 73 -9.04 -13.96 1.68
CA THR A 73 -10.48 -13.70 1.58
C THR A 73 -11.19 -14.89 0.93
N HIS A 74 -10.62 -15.43 -0.14
CA HIS A 74 -11.16 -16.60 -0.83
C HIS A 74 -11.15 -17.85 0.06
N ALA A 75 -10.06 -18.10 0.79
CA ALA A 75 -10.00 -19.21 1.75
C ALA A 75 -11.07 -19.09 2.84
N ARG A 76 -11.33 -17.86 3.32
CA ARG A 76 -12.39 -17.58 4.28
C ARG A 76 -13.77 -17.83 3.68
N GLU A 77 -14.05 -17.36 2.47
CA GLU A 77 -15.33 -17.60 1.79
C GLU A 77 -15.61 -19.10 1.61
N LEU A 78 -14.59 -19.87 1.25
CA LEU A 78 -14.67 -21.33 1.14
C LEU A 78 -14.99 -21.99 2.49
N ALA A 79 -14.43 -21.48 3.59
CA ALA A 79 -14.70 -21.99 4.92
C ALA A 79 -16.08 -21.55 5.45
N ASP A 80 -16.48 -20.30 5.20
CA ASP A 80 -17.77 -19.74 5.60
C ASP A 80 -18.94 -20.42 4.88
N ALA A 81 -18.73 -20.92 3.66
CA ALA A 81 -19.71 -21.74 2.94
C ALA A 81 -20.11 -23.02 3.71
N ASP A 82 -19.23 -23.48 4.62
CA ASP A 82 -19.45 -24.64 5.48
C ASP A 82 -19.72 -24.25 6.95
N ALA A 83 -20.04 -22.97 7.21
CA ALA A 83 -20.34 -22.50 8.56
C ALA A 83 -21.47 -23.32 9.20
N GLY A 84 -21.20 -23.89 10.38
CA GLY A 84 -22.14 -24.74 11.11
C GLY A 84 -22.06 -26.23 10.77
N ARG A 85 -21.17 -26.63 9.86
CA ARG A 85 -20.87 -28.05 9.61
C ARG A 85 -19.70 -28.53 10.47
N PRO A 86 -19.68 -29.82 10.86
CA PRO A 86 -18.57 -30.38 11.64
C PRO A 86 -17.27 -30.49 10.82
N THR A 87 -17.34 -30.42 9.50
CA THR A 87 -16.20 -30.57 8.59
C THR A 87 -16.33 -29.64 7.38
N LEU A 88 -15.20 -29.16 6.87
CA LEU A 88 -15.14 -28.45 5.60
C LEU A 88 -15.46 -29.40 4.45
N THR A 89 -16.19 -28.91 3.44
CA THR A 89 -16.48 -29.67 2.22
C THR A 89 -15.24 -29.81 1.35
N HIS A 90 -14.35 -28.80 1.34
CA HIS A 90 -13.13 -28.79 0.52
C HIS A 90 -11.89 -28.39 1.34
N PRO A 91 -11.48 -29.18 2.34
CA PRO A 91 -10.35 -28.83 3.22
C PRO A 91 -9.05 -28.66 2.44
N GLU A 92 -8.81 -29.47 1.41
CA GLU A 92 -7.62 -29.38 0.54
C GLU A 92 -7.58 -28.07 -0.27
N LEU A 93 -8.74 -27.56 -0.67
CA LEU A 93 -8.83 -26.31 -1.42
C LEU A 93 -8.57 -25.10 -0.51
N VAL A 94 -9.12 -25.13 0.71
CA VAL A 94 -8.83 -24.12 1.73
C VAL A 94 -7.35 -24.13 2.09
N ALA A 95 -6.76 -25.31 2.33
CA ALA A 95 -5.35 -25.46 2.68
C ALA A 95 -4.40 -24.99 1.57
N SER A 96 -4.66 -25.39 0.32
CA SER A 96 -3.85 -24.95 -0.83
C SER A 96 -3.96 -23.44 -1.09
N THR A 97 -5.15 -22.86 -0.90
CA THR A 97 -5.37 -21.41 -0.99
C THR A 97 -4.56 -20.68 0.08
N LEU A 98 -4.63 -21.11 1.35
CA LEU A 98 -3.83 -20.52 2.42
C LEU A 98 -2.33 -20.66 2.17
N ARG A 99 -1.85 -21.83 1.71
CA ARG A 99 -0.44 -22.04 1.36
C ARG A 99 0.05 -21.03 0.33
N ARG A 100 -0.73 -20.79 -0.73
CA ARG A 100 -0.40 -19.78 -1.74
C ARG A 100 -0.26 -18.37 -1.14
N GLY A 101 -1.15 -17.99 -0.21
CA GLY A 101 -1.06 -16.71 0.49
C GLY A 101 0.20 -16.60 1.35
N LEU A 102 0.66 -17.71 1.93
CA LEU A 102 1.90 -17.77 2.71
C LEU A 102 3.14 -17.65 1.83
N ASP A 103 3.15 -18.27 0.66
CA ASP A 103 4.28 -18.16 -0.28
C ASP A 103 4.48 -16.70 -0.74
N GLU A 104 3.39 -16.00 -1.07
CA GLU A 104 3.42 -14.57 -1.43
C GLU A 104 3.92 -13.66 -0.29
N LEU A 105 3.61 -14.02 0.96
CA LEU A 105 4.16 -13.35 2.15
C LEU A 105 5.64 -13.68 2.34
N GLY A 106 6.04 -14.93 2.21
CA GLY A 106 7.43 -15.38 2.34
C GLY A 106 8.36 -14.71 1.34
N GLU A 107 7.88 -14.50 0.11
CA GLU A 107 8.54 -13.73 -0.94
C GLU A 107 8.70 -12.23 -0.59
N MET A 108 7.80 -11.67 0.21
CA MET A 108 7.84 -10.26 0.62
C MET A 108 8.78 -10.02 1.81
N ILE A 109 8.80 -10.93 2.78
CA ILE A 109 9.54 -10.78 4.05
C ILE A 109 10.99 -11.27 3.91
N GLY A 110 11.28 -12.06 2.86
CA GLY A 110 12.59 -12.66 2.66
C GLY A 110 12.74 -13.92 3.50
N ARG A 111 12.12 -15.01 3.03
CA ARG A 111 12.23 -16.38 3.57
C ARG A 111 11.80 -16.53 5.04
N SER A 112 10.48 -16.60 5.25
CA SER A 112 9.93 -17.57 6.22
C SER A 112 9.65 -18.85 5.47
N THR A 113 10.06 -20.00 6.00
CA THR A 113 9.79 -21.25 5.30
C THR A 113 8.29 -21.54 5.36
N PRO A 114 7.68 -22.13 4.32
CA PRO A 114 6.26 -22.51 4.36
C PRO A 114 5.90 -23.39 5.56
N ASP A 115 6.86 -24.12 6.12
CA ASP A 115 6.71 -24.98 7.28
C ASP A 115 6.55 -24.20 8.60
N ASP A 116 7.23 -23.05 8.77
CA ASP A 116 7.13 -22.25 9.99
C ASP A 116 5.72 -21.71 10.21
N VAL A 117 5.08 -21.28 9.11
CA VAL A 117 3.73 -20.72 9.20
C VAL A 117 2.67 -21.82 9.26
N LEU A 118 2.88 -22.93 8.56
CA LEU A 118 1.99 -24.08 8.69
C LEU A 118 2.05 -24.70 10.08
N ALA A 119 3.23 -24.81 10.69
CA ALA A 119 3.37 -25.30 12.05
C ALA A 119 2.59 -24.40 13.03
N HIS A 120 2.59 -23.09 12.82
CA HIS A 120 1.82 -22.17 13.64
C HIS A 120 0.30 -22.32 13.43
N ILE A 121 -0.17 -22.36 12.17
CA ILE A 121 -1.60 -22.50 11.84
C ILE A 121 -2.15 -23.86 12.27
N PHE A 122 -1.39 -24.94 12.08
CA PHE A 122 -1.80 -26.30 12.43
C PHE A 122 -1.48 -26.70 13.87
N SER A 123 -0.76 -25.87 14.64
CA SER A 123 -0.49 -26.14 16.08
C SER A 123 -1.76 -26.24 16.93
N SER A 124 -2.87 -25.66 16.47
CA SER A 124 -4.19 -25.69 17.13
C SER A 124 -5.17 -26.69 16.50
N PHE A 125 -4.82 -27.32 15.38
CA PHE A 125 -5.61 -28.38 14.78
C PHE A 125 -5.11 -29.71 15.32
N CYS A 126 -5.85 -30.31 16.26
CA CYS A 126 -5.65 -31.71 16.61
C CYS A 126 -5.92 -32.59 15.39
N VAL A 127 -4.89 -32.91 14.61
CA VAL A 127 -4.92 -34.06 13.72
C VAL A 127 -4.92 -35.27 14.64
N GLY A 128 -6.11 -35.85 14.82
CA GLY A 128 -6.30 -37.07 15.59
C GLY A 128 -5.30 -38.14 15.16
N LYS A 129 -4.69 -38.76 16.15
CA LYS A 129 -3.95 -40.00 16.01
C LYS A 129 -4.89 -41.13 15.61
#